data_AF-A0A9D6DJ64-F1
#
_entry.id   AF-A0A9D6DJ64-F1
#
_cell.length_a   1.000
_cell.length_b   1.000
_cell.length_c   1.000
_cell.angle_alpha   90.00
_cell.angle_beta   90.00
_cell.angle_gamma   90.00
#
_symmetry.space_group_name_H-M   'P 1'
#
loop_
_entity.id
_entity.type
_entity.pdbx_description
1 polymer ?
#
loop_
_entity_poly.entity_id
_entity_poly.type
_entity_poly.pdbx_seq_one_letter_code
_entity_poly.pdbx_strand_id
1 'polypeptide(L)' 'VTLDGAVRASALDLVGAHLTIHSAAGDVLDCVDALKRDEVARRLAERLGPPPPGA' A
#
# COMPACT_ATOMS: atom_id res chain seq x y z
N VAL A 1 8.03 9.04 10.35
CA VAL A 1 6.62 8.94 10.78
C VAL A 1 5.93 7.89 9.93
N THR A 2 5.80 6.67 10.44
CA THR A 2 5.07 5.59 9.78
C THR A 2 3.64 5.62 10.28
N LEU A 3 2.67 5.72 9.37
CA LEU A 3 1.26 5.57 9.73
C LEU A 3 1.07 4.18 10.35
N ASP A 4 0.39 4.13 11.49
CA ASP A 4 -0.08 2.88 12.07
C ASP A 4 -0.82 2.04 11.01
N GLY A 5 -0.62 0.72 11.03
CA GLY A 5 -1.14 -0.17 9.99
C GLY A 5 -2.66 -0.05 9.81
N ALA A 6 -3.40 0.16 10.90
CA ALA A 6 -4.86 0.32 10.83
C ALA A 6 -5.26 1.67 10.20
N VAL A 7 -4.49 2.73 10.47
CA VAL A 7 -4.72 4.06 9.88
C VAL A 7 -4.39 4.05 8.39
N ARG A 8 -3.30 3.39 7.99
CA ARG A 8 -2.93 3.19 6.58
C ARG A 8 -4.00 2.41 5.83
N ALA A 9 -4.48 1.29 6.38
CA ALA A 9 -5.55 0.52 5.78
C ALA A 9 -6.81 1.38 5.59
N SER A 10 -7.26 2.08 6.64
CA SER A 10 -8.45 2.93 6.60
C SER A 10 -8.36 4.08 5.59
N ALA A 11 -7.17 4.65 5.39
CA ALA A 11 -6.95 5.67 4.35
C ALA A 11 -7.05 5.08 2.94
N LEU A 12 -6.52 3.87 2.73
CA LEU A 12 -6.59 3.16 1.45
C LEU A 12 -8.03 2.67 1.14
N ASP A 13 -8.82 2.32 2.16
CA ASP A 13 -10.27 2.07 2.01
C ASP A 13 -10.99 3.28 1.39
N LEU A 14 -10.75 4.48 1.93
CA LEU A 14 -11.35 5.72 1.46
C LEU A 14 -10.92 6.05 0.02
N VAL A 15 -9.62 5.87 -0.29
CA VAL A 15 -9.09 6.09 -1.64
C VAL A 15 -9.68 5.09 -2.63
N GLY A 16 -9.78 3.80 -2.28
CA GLY A 16 -10.40 2.78 -3.12
C GLY A 16 -11.87 3.07 -3.41
N ALA A 17 -12.63 3.51 -2.40
CA ALA A 17 -14.02 3.93 -2.57
C ALA A 17 -14.13 5.15 -3.50
N HIS A 18 -13.25 6.15 -3.34
CA HIS A 18 -13.23 7.34 -4.18
C HIS A 18 -12.91 7.02 -5.66
N LEU A 19 -11.91 6.17 -5.89
CA LEU A 19 -11.51 5.72 -7.24
C LEU A 19 -12.59 4.90 -7.94
N THR A 20 -13.32 4.07 -7.19
CA THR A 20 -14.46 3.30 -7.71
C THR A 20 -15.56 4.21 -8.26
N ILE A 21 -15.79 5.37 -7.64
CA ILE A 21 -16.84 6.31 -8.03
C ILE A 21 -16.36 7.23 -9.17
N HIS A 22 -15.08 7.60 -9.21
CA HIS A 22 -14.57 8.69 -10.06
C HIS A 22 -13.75 8.24 -11.28
N SER A 23 -13.77 6.94 -11.61
CA SER A 23 -13.02 6.32 -12.71
C SER A 23 -11.61 5.89 -12.30
N ALA A 24 -11.45 4.59 -12.13
CA ALA A 24 -10.16 3.93 -12.17
C ALA A 24 -10.24 2.73 -13.11
N ALA A 25 -9.22 2.58 -13.95
CA ALA A 25 -8.91 1.28 -14.53
C ALA A 25 -8.62 0.31 -13.37
N GLY A 26 -9.03 -0.96 -13.51
CA GLY A 26 -8.97 -1.94 -12.41
C GLY A 26 -7.57 -2.16 -11.83
N ASP A 27 -6.54 -1.85 -12.61
CA ASP A 27 -5.13 -1.89 -12.19
C ASP A 27 -4.81 -0.96 -11.00
N VAL A 28 -5.44 0.22 -10.93
CA VAL A 28 -5.23 1.14 -9.80
C VAL A 28 -5.89 0.60 -8.53
N LEU A 29 -7.07 -0.02 -8.64
CA LEU A 29 -7.74 -0.64 -7.50
C LEU A 29 -6.94 -1.85 -6.98
N ASP A 30 -6.39 -2.66 -7.87
CA ASP A 30 -5.50 -3.78 -7.51
C ASP A 30 -4.23 -3.28 -6.78
N CYS A 31 -3.67 -2.15 -7.22
CA CYS A 31 -2.54 -1.51 -6.53
C CYS A 31 -2.91 -1.03 -5.12
N VAL A 32 -4.08 -0.43 -4.93
CA VAL A 32 -4.57 0.00 -3.60
C VAL A 32 -4.78 -1.20 -2.68
N ASP A 33 -5.32 -2.30 -3.21
CA ASP A 33 -5.54 -3.53 -2.45
C ASP A 33 -4.22 -4.23 -2.06
N ALA A 34 -3.21 -4.18 -2.94
CA ALA A 34 -1.87 -4.65 -2.64
C ALA A 34 -1.15 -3.78 -1.59
N LEU A 35 -1.39 -2.46 -1.59
CA LEU A 35 -0.88 -1.54 -0.57
C LEU A 35 -1.54 -1.79 0.79
N LYS A 36 -2.84 -2.10 0.83
CA LYS A 36 -3.55 -2.46 2.07
C LYS A 36 -2.96 -3.69 2.75
N ARG A 37 -2.58 -4.69 1.97
CA ARG A 37 -1.99 -5.94 2.47
C ARG A 37 -0.51 -5.81 2.86
N ASP A 38 0.06 -4.60 2.77
CA ASP A 38 1.51 -4.36 2.86
C ASP A 38 2.33 -5.22 1.88
N GLU A 39 1.70 -5.79 0.86
CA GLU A 39 2.31 -6.71 -0.11
C GLU A 39 3.40 -5.97 -0.90
N VAL A 40 3.16 -4.69 -1.21
CA VAL A 40 4.13 -3.81 -1.88
C VAL A 40 5.30 -3.50 -0.96
N ALA A 41 5.06 -3.17 0.32
CA ALA A 41 6.13 -2.91 1.29
C ALA A 41 6.99 -4.15 1.51
N ARG A 42 6.36 -5.32 1.58
CA ARG A 42 7.00 -6.64 1.66
C ARG A 42 7.82 -6.93 0.41
N ARG A 43 7.26 -6.77 -0.79
CA ARG A 43 8.00 -6.95 -2.05
C ARG A 43 9.16 -5.96 -2.20
N LEU A 44 9.00 -4.74 -1.73
CA LEU A 44 10.07 -3.75 -1.74
C LEU A 44 11.19 -4.18 -0.78
N ALA A 45 10.86 -4.64 0.42
CA ALA A 45 11.83 -5.17 1.39
C ALA A 45 12.53 -6.44 0.86
N GLU A 46 11.79 -7.35 0.22
CA GLU A 46 12.32 -8.54 -0.44
C GLU A 46 13.29 -8.18 -1.58
N ARG A 47 12.97 -7.14 -2.37
CA ARG A 47 13.82 -6.65 -3.47
C ARG A 47 15.02 -5.83 -3.02
N LEU A 48 14.85 -5.01 -1.99
CA LEU A 48 15.90 -4.14 -1.45
C LEU A 48 16.88 -4.92 -0.56
N GLY A 49 16.47 -6.12 -0.11
CA GLY A 49 17.23 -6.89 0.87
C GLY A 49 17.18 -6.23 2.26
N PRO A 50 17.67 -6.93 3.29
CA PRO A 50 17.78 -6.34 4.63
C PRO A 50 18.67 -5.09 4.58
N PRO A 51 18.30 -4.01 5.29
CA PRO A 51 19.16 -2.83 5.37
C PRO A 51 20.54 -3.23 5.92
N PRO A 52 21.63 -2.63 5.42
CA PRO A 52 22.97 -2.93 5.91
C PRO A 52 23.00 -2.70 7.43
N PRO A 53 23.68 -3.57 8.20
CA PRO A 53 23.75 -3.42 9.64
C PRO A 53 24.43 -2.09 10.00
N GLY A 54 23.68 -1.18 10.62
CA GLY A 54 24.21 0.10 11.15
C GLY A 54 23.56 1.40 10.64
N ALA A 55 22.38 1.37 10.02
CA ALA A 55 21.59 2.56 9.69
C ALA A 55 20.67 3.00 10.84
#